data_AF-A0A7G9L837-F1
#
_entry.id   AF-A0A7G9L837-F1
#
_cell.length_a   1.000
_cell.length_b   1.000
_cell.length_c   1.000
_cell.angle_alpha   90.00
_cell.angle_beta   90.00
_cell.angle_gamma   90.00
#
_symmetry.space_group_name_H-M   'P 1'
#
loop_
_entity.id
_entity.type
_entity.pdbx_description
1 polymer ?
#
loop_
_entity_poly.entity_id
_entity_poly.type
_entity_poly.pdbx_seq_one_letter_code
_entity_poly.pdbx_strand_id
1 'polypeptide(L)'
;MKKNIVLILSIILLQSCYFGAGLIEEELPGSFMLFANNSIEELSIINNSNNKSIYNIVVDEAVFAVGFNKEYIIAKSYSVNKNLILYHIIEVEKELNQINLNLSFQDYKLKRESLKLPYDLNFTLVYHEIAKN
;
A
#
# COMPACT_ATOMS: atom_id res chain seq x y z
N MET A 1 12.24 42.47 24.38
CA MET A 1 12.51 41.03 24.63
C MET A 1 11.24 40.19 24.78
N LYS A 2 10.25 40.59 25.59
CA LYS A 2 8.98 39.84 25.76
C LYS A 2 8.19 39.58 24.46
N LYS A 3 8.18 40.55 23.53
CA LYS A 3 7.48 40.44 22.24
C LYS A 3 8.08 39.37 21.29
N ASN A 4 9.39 39.12 21.39
CA ASN A 4 10.08 38.11 20.57
C ASN A 4 9.89 36.69 21.13
N ILE A 5 9.70 36.56 22.45
CA ILE A 5 9.44 35.27 23.12
C ILE A 5 8.07 34.72 22.73
N VAL A 6 7.05 35.58 22.60
CA VAL A 6 5.70 35.19 22.15
C VAL A 6 5.71 34.68 20.72
N LEU A 7 6.53 35.29 19.84
CA LEU A 7 6.65 34.87 18.45
C LEU A 7 7.29 33.48 18.31
N ILE A 8 8.32 33.19 19.10
CA ILE A 8 9.01 31.88 19.11
C ILE A 8 8.07 30.78 19.63
N LEU A 9 7.28 31.07 20.67
CA LEU A 9 6.32 30.11 21.21
C LEU A 9 5.20 29.75 20.21
N SER A 10 4.80 30.70 19.37
CA SER A 10 3.80 30.47 18.31
C SER A 10 4.30 29.55 17.19
N ILE A 11 5.61 29.55 16.91
CA ILE A 11 6.21 28.70 15.86
C ILE A 11 6.31 27.24 16.33
N ILE A 12 6.54 27.01 17.62
CA ILE A 12 6.65 25.66 18.22
C ILE A 12 5.28 24.95 18.22
N LEU A 13 4.19 25.69 18.44
CA LEU A 13 2.82 25.13 18.44
C LEU A 13 2.30 24.74 17.04
N LEU A 14 2.96 25.17 15.97
CA LEU A 14 2.56 24.86 14.59
C LEU A 14 3.23 23.57 14.04
N GLN A 15 4.21 22.99 14.75
CA GLN A 15 4.93 21.81 14.28
C GLN A 15 4.25 20.46 14.64
N SER A 16 3.22 20.47 15.48
CA SER A 16 2.57 19.26 15.99
C SER A 16 1.68 18.52 14.97
N CYS A 17 1.44 19.09 13.80
CA CYS A 17 0.60 18.45 12.77
C CYS A 17 1.37 17.65 11.72
N TYR A 18 2.71 17.66 11.75
CA TYR A 18 3.52 16.98 10.71
C TYR A 18 4.04 15.59 11.12
N PHE A 19 3.82 15.16 12.36
CA PHE A 19 4.47 13.98 12.95
C PHE A 19 3.61 12.69 12.94
N GLY A 20 2.53 12.63 12.17
CA GLY A 20 1.58 11.52 12.21
C GLY A 20 1.08 10.99 10.86
N ALA A 21 1.57 11.51 9.73
CA ALA A 21 1.24 10.97 8.41
C ALA A 21 2.39 10.08 7.95
N GLY A 22 2.09 8.84 7.54
CA GLY A 22 3.02 7.94 6.88
C GLY A 22 3.55 8.56 5.58
N LEU A 23 4.74 8.11 5.15
CA LEU A 23 5.33 8.51 3.87
C LEU A 23 4.38 8.30 2.69
N ILE A 24 3.63 7.20 2.70
CA ILE A 24 2.56 6.91 1.74
C ILE A 24 1.34 6.44 2.52
N GLU A 25 0.21 7.08 2.26
CA GLU A 25 -1.13 6.67 2.72
C GLU A 25 -2.10 6.89 1.56
N GLU A 26 -2.37 5.84 0.78
CA GLU A 26 -3.33 5.92 -0.33
C GLU A 26 -4.48 4.96 -0.12
N GLU A 27 -5.70 5.50 -0.14
CA GLU A 27 -6.92 4.70 -0.05
C GLU A 27 -7.07 3.82 -1.29
N LEU A 28 -7.34 2.53 -1.06
CA LEU A 28 -7.72 1.58 -2.08
C LEU A 28 -9.21 1.24 -1.91
N PRO A 29 -9.88 0.65 -2.92
CA PRO A 29 -11.28 0.27 -2.82
C PRO A 29 -11.59 -0.62 -1.61
N GLY A 30 -12.74 -0.39 -0.99
CA GLY A 30 -13.16 -1.08 0.23
C GLY A 30 -12.42 -0.57 1.46
N SER A 31 -12.04 -1.48 2.35
CA SER A 31 -11.32 -1.16 3.59
C SER A 31 -9.79 -1.24 3.44
N PHE A 32 -9.27 -1.22 2.21
CA PHE A 32 -7.85 -1.41 1.93
C PHE A 32 -7.11 -0.07 1.80
N MET A 33 -5.83 -0.07 2.12
CA MET A 33 -4.95 1.09 2.00
C MET A 33 -3.55 0.63 1.61
N LEU A 34 -2.89 1.45 0.79
CA LEU A 34 -1.47 1.35 0.52
C LEU A 34 -0.74 2.23 1.55
N PHE A 35 0.18 1.62 2.31
CA PHE A 35 0.81 2.28 3.45
C PHE A 35 2.33 2.07 3.48
N ALA A 36 3.07 3.15 3.69
CA ALA A 36 4.49 3.13 4.06
C ALA A 36 4.74 4.16 5.15
N ASN A 37 5.48 3.79 6.18
CA ASN A 37 5.75 4.70 7.30
C ASN A 37 6.99 5.56 7.04
N ASN A 38 8.14 4.94 6.79
CA ASN A 38 9.43 5.64 6.70
C ASN A 38 10.05 5.61 5.30
N SER A 39 9.84 4.53 4.53
CA SER A 39 10.47 4.35 3.23
C SER A 39 9.53 3.65 2.23
N ILE A 40 9.78 3.85 0.94
CA ILE A 40 9.03 3.17 -0.14
C ILE A 40 9.24 1.65 -0.07
N GLU A 41 10.36 1.19 0.50
CA GLU A 41 10.63 -0.24 0.65
C GLU A 41 9.66 -0.91 1.63
N GLU A 42 9.12 -0.16 2.60
CA GLU A 42 8.11 -0.61 3.57
C GLU A 42 6.68 -0.59 2.99
N LEU A 43 6.51 -0.21 1.71
CA LEU A 43 5.19 -0.07 1.11
C LEU A 43 4.45 -1.41 1.10
N SER A 44 3.27 -1.43 1.71
CA SER A 44 2.45 -2.62 1.96
C SER A 44 0.99 -2.34 1.66
N ILE A 45 0.21 -3.39 1.41
CA ILE A 45 -1.26 -3.27 1.35
C ILE A 45 -1.82 -3.77 2.66
N ILE A 46 -2.52 -2.90 3.36
CA ILE A 46 -3.16 -3.16 4.64
C ILE A 46 -4.68 -3.09 4.50
N ASN A 47 -5.39 -3.78 5.40
CA ASN A 47 -6.84 -3.71 5.53
C ASN A 47 -7.23 -3.18 6.91
N ASN A 48 -8.15 -2.20 6.93
CA ASN A 48 -8.64 -1.48 8.10
C ASN A 48 -10.13 -1.75 8.42
N SER A 49 -10.68 -2.88 7.93
CA SER A 49 -12.13 -3.22 8.04
C SER A 49 -12.63 -3.32 9.50
N ASN A 50 -11.74 -3.57 10.47
CA ASN A 50 -12.16 -4.03 11.80
C ASN A 50 -12.32 -2.98 12.91
N ASN A 51 -12.27 -1.67 12.63
CA ASN A 51 -12.54 -0.60 13.64
C ASN A 51 -11.74 -0.75 14.96
N LYS A 52 -10.70 -1.59 14.92
CA LYS A 52 -9.72 -1.89 15.94
C LYS A 52 -8.44 -1.38 15.31
N SER A 53 -7.61 -0.71 16.11
CA SER A 53 -6.35 -0.09 15.72
C SER A 53 -5.26 -1.07 15.21
N ILE A 54 -5.66 -2.21 14.65
CA ILE A 54 -4.82 -3.28 14.15
C ILE A 54 -5.02 -3.33 12.64
N TYR A 55 -4.05 -2.79 11.93
CA TYR A 55 -3.93 -2.96 10.49
C TYR A 55 -3.58 -4.43 10.20
N ASN A 56 -4.38 -5.09 9.37
CA ASN A 56 -4.04 -6.42 8.89
C ASN A 56 -3.22 -6.28 7.62
N ILE A 57 -1.99 -6.77 7.63
CA ILE A 57 -1.15 -6.80 6.43
C ILE A 57 -1.72 -7.87 5.47
N VAL A 58 -2.08 -7.44 4.27
CA VAL A 58 -2.67 -8.28 3.21
C VAL A 58 -1.59 -8.69 2.22
N VAL A 59 -0.77 -7.72 1.84
CA VAL A 59 0.46 -7.91 1.06
C VAL A 59 1.58 -7.27 1.86
N ASP A 60 2.58 -8.08 2.21
CA ASP A 60 3.76 -7.63 2.95
C ASP A 60 4.57 -6.60 2.13
N GLU A 61 5.56 -6.00 2.81
CA GLU A 61 6.43 -4.92 2.33
C GLU A 61 7.02 -5.13 0.91
N ALA A 62 7.58 -4.05 0.35
CA ALA A 62 8.13 -3.98 -1.00
C ALA A 62 7.10 -4.10 -2.14
N VAL A 63 5.85 -3.66 -1.91
CA VAL A 63 4.89 -3.37 -2.97
C VAL A 63 5.43 -2.21 -3.81
N PHE A 64 5.43 -2.34 -5.13
CA PHE A 64 5.97 -1.29 -6.02
C PHE A 64 5.04 -0.94 -7.18
N ALA A 65 3.97 -1.72 -7.40
CA ALA A 65 2.96 -1.38 -8.39
C ALA A 65 1.58 -1.89 -7.95
N VAL A 66 0.55 -1.05 -8.08
CA VAL A 66 -0.83 -1.37 -7.71
C VAL A 66 -1.78 -0.90 -8.82
N GLY A 67 -2.81 -1.68 -9.09
CA GLY A 67 -3.94 -1.33 -9.95
C GLY A 67 -5.22 -1.79 -9.30
N PHE A 68 -6.33 -1.07 -9.51
CA PHE A 68 -7.58 -1.44 -8.85
C PHE A 68 -8.81 -0.97 -9.62
N ASN A 69 -9.92 -1.63 -9.35
CA ASN A 69 -11.28 -1.18 -9.66
C ASN A 69 -12.16 -1.45 -8.44
N LYS A 70 -13.49 -1.30 -8.57
CA LYS A 70 -14.41 -1.48 -7.45
C LYS A 70 -14.43 -2.90 -6.86
N GLU A 71 -14.01 -3.90 -7.63
CA GLU A 71 -14.15 -5.32 -7.30
C GLU A 71 -12.81 -5.99 -6.95
N TYR A 72 -11.71 -5.51 -7.53
CA TYR A 72 -10.40 -6.13 -7.44
C TYR A 72 -9.28 -5.10 -7.22
N ILE A 73 -8.29 -5.52 -6.45
CA ILE A 73 -6.98 -4.87 -6.37
C ILE A 73 -5.94 -5.88 -6.89
N ILE A 74 -5.06 -5.43 -7.77
CA ILE A 74 -3.89 -6.17 -8.24
C ILE A 74 -2.63 -5.48 -7.76
N ALA A 75 -1.63 -6.25 -7.34
CA ALA A 75 -0.36 -5.68 -6.91
C ALA A 75 0.85 -6.49 -7.39
N LYS A 76 1.99 -5.81 -7.47
CA LYS A 76 3.31 -6.41 -7.57
C LYS A 76 4.12 -6.06 -6.34
N SER A 77 4.80 -7.04 -5.78
CA SER A 77 5.81 -6.83 -4.76
C SER A 77 7.09 -7.58 -5.07
N TYR A 78 8.18 -7.19 -4.42
CA TYR A 78 9.37 -8.02 -4.39
C TYR A 78 9.24 -9.09 -3.31
N SER A 79 9.82 -10.27 -3.55
CA SER A 79 10.06 -11.22 -2.47
C SER A 79 11.01 -10.63 -1.43
N VAL A 80 11.04 -11.19 -0.21
CA VAL A 80 11.90 -10.72 0.90
C VAL A 80 13.37 -10.54 0.48
N ASN A 81 13.88 -11.41 -0.40
CA ASN A 81 15.27 -11.33 -0.89
C ASN A 81 15.43 -10.45 -2.14
N LYS A 82 14.39 -9.73 -2.56
CA LYS A 82 14.30 -8.88 -3.76
C LYS A 82 14.68 -9.53 -5.10
N ASN A 83 14.66 -10.87 -5.16
CA ASN A 83 15.08 -11.63 -6.34
C ASN A 83 13.92 -12.05 -7.25
N LEU A 84 12.69 -12.00 -6.76
CA LEU A 84 11.50 -12.42 -7.50
C LEU A 84 10.42 -11.35 -7.40
N ILE A 85 9.72 -11.13 -8.51
CA ILE A 85 8.49 -10.33 -8.53
C ILE A 85 7.32 -11.26 -8.23
N LEU A 86 6.58 -10.94 -7.18
CA LEU A 86 5.37 -11.62 -6.75
C LEU A 86 4.16 -10.83 -7.23
N TYR A 87 3.11 -11.54 -7.57
CA TYR A 87 1.86 -10.98 -8.05
C TYR A 87 0.73 -11.30 -7.08
N HIS A 88 -0.20 -10.35 -6.93
CA HIS A 88 -1.30 -10.44 -5.98
C HIS A 88 -2.61 -10.06 -6.65
N ILE A 89 -3.68 -10.75 -6.29
CA ILE A 89 -5.06 -10.40 -6.65
C ILE A 89 -5.88 -10.47 -5.37
N ILE A 90 -6.47 -9.34 -4.99
CA ILE A 90 -7.34 -9.20 -3.82
C ILE A 90 -8.74 -8.92 -4.35
N GLU A 91 -9.73 -9.68 -3.87
CA GLU A 91 -11.16 -9.43 -4.14
C GLU A 91 -11.70 -8.54 -3.02
N VAL A 92 -12.17 -7.34 -3.38
CA VAL A 92 -12.53 -6.29 -2.42
C VAL A 92 -13.61 -6.76 -1.45
N GLU A 93 -14.63 -7.47 -1.92
CA GLU A 93 -15.76 -7.93 -1.08
C GLU A 93 -15.42 -9.09 -0.13
N LYS A 94 -14.28 -9.78 -0.31
CA LYS A 94 -13.90 -10.94 0.51
C LYS A 94 -13.04 -10.57 1.73
N GLU A 95 -12.93 -9.26 1.99
CA GLU A 95 -12.17 -8.45 2.98
C GLU A 95 -11.18 -9.11 3.98
N LEU A 96 -11.32 -10.36 4.42
CA LEU A 96 -10.52 -10.95 5.50
C LEU A 96 -10.11 -12.43 5.32
N ASN A 97 -10.56 -13.13 4.28
CA ASN A 97 -10.24 -14.56 4.10
C ASN A 97 -9.19 -14.85 3.02
N GLN A 98 -8.54 -13.81 2.49
CA GLN A 98 -7.55 -13.95 1.42
C GLN A 98 -6.15 -13.88 2.01
N ILE A 99 -5.66 -15.04 2.46
CA ILE A 99 -4.27 -15.20 2.87
C ILE A 99 -3.40 -15.04 1.62
N ASN A 100 -2.66 -13.93 1.56
CA ASN A 100 -1.36 -13.72 0.93
C ASN A 100 -0.94 -14.83 -0.08
N LEU A 101 -1.63 -14.91 -1.22
CA LEU A 101 -1.26 -15.81 -2.29
C LEU A 101 -0.23 -15.08 -3.14
N ASN A 102 1.04 -15.19 -2.74
CA ASN A 102 2.16 -14.84 -3.59
C ASN A 102 2.07 -15.67 -4.88
N LEU A 103 1.65 -15.06 -5.99
CA LEU A 103 1.52 -15.74 -7.28
C LEU A 103 2.78 -15.55 -8.12
N SER A 104 3.16 -16.60 -8.83
CA SER A 104 4.04 -16.45 -9.99
C SER A 104 3.32 -15.68 -11.11
N PHE A 105 4.05 -15.19 -12.09
CA PHE A 105 3.43 -14.51 -13.24
C PHE A 105 2.47 -15.42 -14.02
N GLN A 106 2.75 -16.72 -14.10
CA GLN A 106 1.87 -17.67 -14.80
C GLN A 106 0.60 -17.95 -14.00
N ASP A 107 0.73 -18.18 -12.69
CA ASP A 107 -0.43 -18.39 -11.82
C ASP A 107 -1.31 -17.15 -11.76
N TYR A 108 -0.69 -15.96 -11.77
CA TYR A 108 -1.40 -14.69 -11.88
C TYR A 108 -2.24 -14.61 -13.14
N LYS A 109 -1.70 -14.98 -14.31
CA LYS A 109 -2.47 -14.98 -15.57
C LYS A 109 -3.65 -15.94 -15.51
N LEU A 110 -3.40 -17.18 -15.10
CA LEU A 110 -4.46 -18.20 -14.98
C LEU A 110 -5.54 -17.75 -14.00
N LYS A 111 -5.14 -17.13 -12.87
CA LYS A 111 -6.07 -16.61 -11.88
C LYS A 111 -6.88 -15.44 -12.42
N ARG A 112 -6.27 -14.48 -13.13
CA ARG A 112 -6.98 -13.38 -13.81
C ARG A 112 -8.05 -13.91 -14.75
N GLU A 113 -7.72 -14.90 -15.57
CA GLU A 113 -8.67 -15.52 -16.50
C GLU A 113 -9.80 -16.23 -15.75
N SER A 114 -9.49 -17.01 -14.71
CA SER A 114 -10.48 -17.74 -13.92
C SER A 114 -11.49 -16.82 -13.22
N LEU A 115 -11.02 -15.66 -12.75
CA LEU A 115 -11.83 -14.64 -12.10
C LEU A 115 -12.45 -13.65 -13.11
N LYS A 116 -12.15 -13.79 -14.40
CA LYS A 116 -12.59 -12.90 -15.49
C LYS A 116 -12.26 -11.43 -15.22
N LEU A 117 -11.06 -11.16 -14.71
CA LEU A 117 -10.60 -9.80 -14.45
C LEU A 117 -10.62 -8.99 -15.77
N PRO A 118 -11.11 -7.74 -15.75
CA PRO A 118 -11.08 -6.87 -16.93
C PRO A 118 -9.66 -6.72 -17.48
N TYR A 119 -9.50 -6.74 -18.79
CA TYR A 119 -8.18 -6.61 -19.44
C TYR A 119 -7.58 -5.21 -19.30
N ASP A 120 -8.42 -4.21 -19.08
CA ASP A 120 -8.06 -2.82 -18.83
C ASP A 120 -7.65 -2.55 -17.37
N LEU A 121 -7.84 -3.52 -16.46
CA LEU A 121 -7.32 -3.45 -15.09
C LEU A 121 -5.80 -3.58 -15.11
N ASN A 122 -5.14 -2.43 -15.16
CA ASN A 122 -3.69 -2.26 -15.26
C ASN A 122 -3.11 -1.70 -13.96
N PHE A 123 -1.79 -1.86 -13.79
CA PHE A 123 -1.07 -1.22 -12.69
C PHE A 123 -0.94 0.29 -12.97
N THR A 124 -1.61 1.10 -12.16
CA THR A 124 -1.70 2.56 -12.35
C THR A 124 -0.82 3.32 -11.36
N LEU A 125 -0.74 2.85 -10.12
CA LEU A 125 0.15 3.38 -9.10
C LEU A 125 1.47 2.63 -9.18
N VAL A 126 2.58 3.35 -9.37
CA VAL A 126 3.88 2.75 -9.65
C VAL A 126 4.96 3.52 -8.87
N TYR A 127 5.56 2.86 -7.88
CA TYR A 127 6.60 3.39 -7.01
C TYR A 127 7.90 2.65 -7.33
N HIS A 128 8.57 3.04 -8.42
CA HIS A 128 9.92 2.54 -8.68
C HIS A 128 10.87 3.21 -7.69
N GLU A 129 11.65 2.43 -6.94
CA GLU A 129 13.01 2.86 -6.70
C GLU A 129 13.78 2.64 -8.01
N ILE A 130 14.33 3.72 -8.55
CA ILE A 130 15.48 3.63 -9.44
C ILE A 130 16.52 2.85 -8.63
N ALA A 131 16.75 1.59 -8.99
CA ALA A 131 17.85 0.82 -8.44
C ALA A 131 19.10 1.71 -8.54
N LYS A 132 19.65 2.13 -7.40
CA LYS A 132 20.94 2.80 -7.37
C LYS A 132 21.95 1.77 -7.88
N ASN A 133 22.39 1.97 -9.13
CA ASN A 133 23.63 1.38 -9.64
C ASN A 133 24.80 1.80 -8.74
#